data_AF-A0A158BE47-F1
#
_entry.id   AF-A0A158BE47-F1
#
_cell.length_a   1.000
_cell.length_b   1.000
_cell.length_c   1.000
_cell.angle_alpha   90.00
_cell.angle_beta   90.00
_cell.angle_gamma   90.00
#
_symmetry.space_group_name_H-M   'P 1'
#
loop_
_entity.id
_entity.type
_entity.pdbx_description
1 polymer ?
#
loop_
_entity_poly.entity_id
_entity_poly.type
_entity_poly.pdbx_seq_one_letter_code
_entity_poly.pdbx_strand_id
1 'polypeptide(L)'
;MLARKLWLIALSTAMLVSAAPNASYATEQAQQRRAGRDVRQDTRQHARHTKQDCRAANQQSNAHCRQDKRDTKQHGRQAARDIKY
;
A
#
# COMPACT_ATOMS: atom_id res chain seq x y z
N MET A 1 -54.43 -1.01 1.38
CA MET A 1 -53.46 -0.19 0.61
C MET A 1 -52.28 0.31 1.45
N LEU A 2 -52.50 0.78 2.68
CA LEU A 2 -51.43 1.30 3.56
C LEU A 2 -50.36 0.25 3.92
N ALA A 3 -50.77 -0.96 4.31
CA ALA A 3 -49.85 -2.06 4.66
C ALA A 3 -48.95 -2.48 3.49
N ARG A 4 -49.48 -2.51 2.26
CA ARG A 4 -48.69 -2.84 1.06
C ARG A 4 -47.68 -1.74 0.72
N LYS A 5 -48.02 -0.47 0.95
CA LYS A 5 -47.06 0.64 0.83
C LYS A 5 -45.95 0.57 1.88
N LEU A 6 -46.30 0.29 3.14
CA LEU A 6 -45.32 0.13 4.22
C LEU A 6 -44.35 -1.03 3.94
N TRP A 7 -44.87 -2.15 3.41
CA TRP A 7 -44.05 -3.30 3.06
C TRP A 7 -43.08 -3.01 1.89
N LEU A 8 -43.55 -2.29 0.87
CA LEU A 8 -42.71 -1.85 -0.24
C LEU A 8 -41.62 -0.86 0.19
N ILE A 9 -41.92 0.04 1.13
CA ILE A 9 -40.94 0.97 1.71
C ILE A 9 -39.90 0.20 2.53
N ALA A 10 -40.32 -0.76 3.35
CA ALA A 10 -39.40 -1.59 4.13
C ALA A 10 -38.45 -2.37 3.22
N LEU A 11 -38.98 -3.00 2.17
CA LEU A 11 -38.19 -3.72 1.16
C LEU A 11 -37.19 -2.83 0.43
N SER A 12 -37.60 -1.63 0.01
CA SER A 12 -36.69 -0.69 -0.68
C SER A 12 -35.59 -0.18 0.24
N THR A 13 -35.89 0.11 1.51
CA THR A 13 -34.87 0.50 2.49
C THR A 13 -33.88 -0.63 2.80
N ALA A 14 -34.35 -1.87 2.93
CA ALA A 14 -33.48 -3.03 3.17
C ALA A 14 -32.52 -3.28 1.99
N MET A 15 -33.00 -3.14 0.75
CA MET A 15 -32.15 -3.21 -0.44
C MET A 15 -31.09 -2.09 -0.47
N LEU A 16 -31.47 -0.87 -0.10
CA LEU A 16 -30.52 0.25 -0.09
C LEU A 16 -29.39 0.06 0.92
N VAL A 17 -29.72 -0.42 2.13
CA VAL A 17 -28.72 -0.66 3.20
C VAL A 17 -27.78 -1.81 2.83
N SER A 18 -28.28 -2.87 2.20
CA SER A 18 -27.47 -4.02 1.78
C SER A 18 -26.58 -3.73 0.56
N ALA A 19 -26.93 -2.73 -0.26
CA ALA A 19 -26.12 -2.28 -1.39
C ALA A 19 -25.05 -1.23 -1.02
N ALA A 20 -25.03 -0.74 0.23
CA ALA A 20 -24.06 0.26 0.66
C ALA A 20 -22.64 -0.35 0.67
N PRO A 21 -21.64 0.30 0.04
CA PRO A 21 -20.26 -0.16 0.11
C PRO A 21 -19.78 -0.16 1.56
N ASN A 22 -19.07 -1.21 1.95
CA ASN A 22 -18.51 -1.33 3.29
C ASN A 22 -17.38 -0.30 3.46
N ALA A 23 -17.71 0.89 3.98
CA ALA A 23 -16.78 2.02 4.11
C ALA A 23 -15.49 1.65 4.88
N SER A 24 -15.58 0.71 5.83
CA SER A 24 -14.44 0.19 6.59
C SER A 24 -13.38 -0.43 5.67
N TYR A 25 -13.77 -1.28 4.71
CA TYR A 25 -12.84 -1.92 3.77
C TYR A 25 -12.12 -0.90 2.89
N ALA A 26 -12.83 0.14 2.44
CA ALA A 26 -12.24 1.20 1.64
C ALA A 26 -11.16 1.98 2.43
N THR A 27 -11.37 2.20 3.73
CA THR A 27 -10.40 2.90 4.59
C THR A 27 -9.15 2.07 4.87
N GLU A 28 -9.30 0.79 5.19
CA GLU A 28 -8.17 -0.12 5.41
C GLU A 28 -7.30 -0.25 4.16
N GLN A 29 -7.94 -0.42 3.01
CA GLN A 29 -7.23 -0.51 1.73
C GLN A 29 -6.51 0.80 1.38
N ALA A 30 -7.08 1.96 1.74
CA ALA A 30 -6.42 3.25 1.55
C ALA A 30 -5.19 3.39 2.47
N GLN A 31 -5.26 2.90 3.70
CA GLN A 31 -4.13 2.88 4.65
C GLN A 31 -3.01 1.96 4.17
N GLN A 32 -3.34 0.74 3.71
CA GLN A 32 -2.37 -0.20 3.16
C GLN A 32 -1.61 0.38 1.95
N ARG A 33 -2.33 1.05 1.02
CA ARG A 33 -1.70 1.77 -0.10
C ARG A 33 -0.74 2.88 0.36
N ARG A 34 -1.07 3.59 1.45
CA ARG A 34 -0.19 4.62 2.02
C ARG A 34 1.07 3.99 2.60
N ALA A 35 0.91 2.96 3.45
CA ALA A 35 2.03 2.24 4.05
C ALA A 35 2.98 1.65 2.98
N GLY A 36 2.43 1.06 1.91
CA GLY A 36 3.24 0.57 0.80
C GLY A 36 3.99 1.68 0.04
N ARG A 37 3.46 2.91 -0.01
CA ARG A 37 4.21 4.06 -0.56
C ARG A 37 5.32 4.50 0.39
N ASP A 38 5.06 4.55 1.68
CA ASP A 38 6.01 5.00 2.69
C ASP A 38 7.24 4.07 2.71
N VAL A 39 7.03 2.75 2.75
CA VAL A 39 8.11 1.75 2.64
C VAL A 39 8.95 1.96 1.37
N ARG A 40 8.33 2.26 0.24
CA ARG A 40 9.05 2.52 -1.02
C ARG A 40 9.86 3.82 -0.95
N GLN A 41 9.38 4.86 -0.29
CA GLN A 41 10.11 6.12 -0.14
C GLN A 41 11.29 5.96 0.82
N ASP A 42 11.07 5.33 1.97
CA ASP A 42 12.11 5.07 2.96
C ASP A 42 13.21 4.20 2.35
N THR A 43 12.84 3.13 1.65
CA THR A 43 13.82 2.28 0.97
C THR A 43 14.59 3.04 -0.13
N ARG A 44 13.95 3.97 -0.84
CA ARG A 44 14.66 4.79 -1.84
C ARG A 44 15.70 5.69 -1.20
N GLN A 45 15.38 6.27 -0.04
CA GLN A 45 16.31 7.11 0.70
C GLN A 45 17.45 6.26 1.29
N HIS A 46 17.11 5.15 1.94
CA HIS A 46 18.10 4.21 2.47
C HIS A 46 19.05 3.71 1.37
N ALA A 47 18.53 3.28 0.22
CA ALA A 47 19.36 2.83 -0.89
C ALA A 47 20.28 3.93 -1.50
N ARG A 48 19.98 5.22 -1.27
CA ARG A 48 20.92 6.31 -1.60
C ARG A 48 22.05 6.39 -0.58
N HIS A 49 21.73 6.28 0.72
CA HIS A 49 22.72 6.22 1.80
C HIS A 49 23.63 5.00 1.66
N THR A 50 23.09 3.79 1.51
CA THR A 50 23.87 2.57 1.29
C THR A 50 24.90 2.72 0.16
N LYS A 51 24.52 3.40 -0.94
CA LYS A 51 25.46 3.67 -2.05
C LYS A 51 26.53 4.69 -1.67
N GLN A 52 26.19 5.73 -0.91
CA GLN A 52 27.15 6.74 -0.46
C GLN A 52 28.16 6.10 0.50
N ASP A 53 27.68 5.33 1.48
CA ASP A 53 28.50 4.63 2.46
C ASP A 53 29.43 3.62 1.78
N CYS A 54 28.90 2.86 0.82
CA CYS A 54 29.68 1.95 -0.01
C CYS A 54 30.86 2.64 -0.72
N ARG A 55 30.61 3.82 -1.31
CA ARG A 55 31.65 4.60 -1.99
C ARG A 55 32.64 5.21 -1.00
N ALA A 56 32.15 5.72 0.13
CA ALA A 56 32.96 6.38 1.14
C ALA A 56 33.90 5.40 1.84
N ALA A 57 33.41 4.20 2.15
CA ALA A 57 34.20 3.14 2.76
C ALA A 57 35.18 2.46 1.79
N ASN A 58 35.17 2.84 0.50
CA ASN A 58 35.99 2.28 -0.57
C ASN A 58 35.94 0.73 -0.63
N GLN A 59 34.83 0.15 -0.18
CA GLN A 59 34.69 -1.30 0.04
C GLN A 59 34.63 -2.08 -1.28
N GLN A 60 34.20 -1.43 -2.36
CA GLN A 60 34.01 -2.09 -3.66
C GLN A 60 33.92 -1.10 -4.82
N SER A 61 33.94 -1.64 -6.05
CA SER A 61 33.81 -0.86 -7.28
C SER A 61 32.46 -0.13 -7.37
N ASN A 62 32.41 0.97 -8.14
CA ASN A 62 31.16 1.71 -8.36
C ASN A 62 30.04 0.84 -8.96
N ALA A 63 30.41 -0.16 -9.77
CA ALA A 63 29.48 -1.11 -10.35
C ALA A 63 28.80 -1.95 -9.27
N HIS A 64 29.57 -2.42 -8.28
CA HIS A 64 29.03 -3.17 -7.16
C HIS A 64 28.16 -2.29 -6.25
N CYS A 65 28.59 -1.07 -5.90
CA CYS A 65 27.73 -0.14 -5.15
C CYS A 65 26.40 0.18 -5.88
N ARG A 66 26.38 0.14 -7.22
CA ARG A 66 25.14 0.29 -8.01
C ARG A 66 24.25 -0.95 -7.92
N GLN A 67 24.85 -2.13 -7.81
CA GLN A 67 24.14 -3.39 -7.67
C GLN A 67 23.46 -3.47 -6.31
N ASP A 68 24.16 -3.20 -5.21
CA ASP A 68 23.59 -3.20 -3.86
C ASP A 68 22.42 -2.22 -3.73
N LYS A 69 22.55 -1.04 -4.35
CA LYS A 69 21.46 -0.07 -4.43
C LYS A 69 20.24 -0.61 -5.18
N ARG A 70 20.44 -1.39 -6.23
CA ARG A 70 19.34 -2.04 -6.98
C ARG A 70 18.69 -3.12 -6.12
N ASP A 71 19.49 -3.94 -5.44
CA ASP A 71 19.00 -5.04 -4.62
C ASP A 71 18.24 -4.53 -3.41
N THR A 72 18.75 -3.51 -2.72
CA THR A 72 18.05 -2.79 -1.64
C THR A 72 16.68 -2.28 -2.11
N LYS A 73 16.60 -1.70 -3.31
CA LYS A 73 15.32 -1.24 -3.88
C LYS A 73 14.39 -2.39 -4.23
N GLN A 74 14.90 -3.56 -4.63
CA GLN A 74 14.06 -4.73 -4.87
C GLN A 74 13.47 -5.26 -3.57
N HIS A 75 14.25 -5.32 -2.49
CA HIS A 75 13.74 -5.70 -1.18
C HIS A 75 12.61 -4.76 -0.71
N GLY A 76 12.76 -3.44 -0.83
CA GLY A 76 11.67 -2.52 -0.49
C GLY A 76 10.45 -2.62 -1.40
N ARG A 77 10.64 -2.97 -2.68
CA ARG A 77 9.50 -3.25 -3.59
C ARG A 77 8.76 -4.52 -3.19
N GLN A 78 9.48 -5.55 -2.73
CA GLN A 78 8.89 -6.78 -2.22
C GLN A 78 8.15 -6.52 -0.91
N ALA A 79 8.79 -5.86 0.07
CA ALA A 79 8.15 -5.49 1.33
C ALA A 79 6.87 -4.67 1.11
N ALA A 80 6.88 -3.74 0.16
CA ALA A 80 5.69 -2.96 -0.19
C ALA A 80 4.58 -3.76 -0.91
N ARG A 81 4.88 -4.94 -1.47
CA ARG A 81 3.87 -5.89 -2.00
C ARG A 81 3.31 -6.79 -0.91
N ASP A 82 4.11 -7.08 0.11
CA ASP A 82 3.71 -7.91 1.24
C ASP A 82 2.71 -7.18 2.17
N ILE A 83 2.69 -5.84 2.10
CA ILE A 83 1.59 -5.01 2.59
C ILE A 83 0.38 -5.26 1.66
N LYS A 84 -0.42 -6.27 2.03
CA LYS A 84 -1.66 -6.69 1.32
C LYS A 84 -2.62 -5.52 1.05
N TYR A 85 -3.53 -5.76 0.11
CA TYR A 85 -4.53 -4.86 -0.46
C TYR A 85 -5.93 -5.46 -0.34
#